data_AF-A0A212DII1-F1
#
_entry.id   AF-A0A212DII1-F1
#
_cell.length_a   1.000
_cell.length_b   1.000
_cell.length_c   1.000
_cell.angle_alpha   90.00
_cell.angle_beta   90.00
_cell.angle_gamma   90.00
#
_symmetry.space_group_name_H-M   'P 1'
#
loop_
_entity.id
_entity.type
_entity.pdbx_description
1 polymer ?
#
loop_
_entity_poly.entity_id
_entity_poly.type
_entity_poly.pdbx_seq_one_letter_code
_entity_poly.pdbx_strand_id
1 'polypeptide(L)'
;RRLRHLRNIAARNIVNRNGHQLLDTYFTLHLCNTEKVYKEFYRSEVIKNSLNPTWRSLDFGIMPDRLDTSVSCFVVKIWGGKEDVYQLLIEWKVCLDGLKYLGQQIHARNQNEIIFGLNDGYYGAPFEHK
;
A
#
# COMPACT_ATOMS: atom_id res chain seq x y z
N ARG A 1 -0.04 14.39 -8.94
CA ARG A 1 0.94 13.72 -8.03
C ARG A 1 1.56 12.54 -8.76
N ARG A 2 2.79 12.14 -8.41
CA ARG A 2 3.57 11.16 -9.17
C ARG A 2 4.11 10.09 -8.23
N LEU A 3 4.33 8.86 -8.71
CA LEU A 3 4.82 7.74 -7.90
C LEU A 3 6.10 8.11 -7.13
N ARG A 4 7.04 8.81 -7.76
CA ARG A 4 8.28 9.32 -7.11
C ARG A 4 8.08 10.22 -5.88
N HIS A 5 6.87 10.71 -5.62
CA HIS A 5 6.57 11.51 -4.42
C HIS A 5 6.04 10.66 -3.27
N LEU A 6 5.78 9.36 -3.50
CA LEU A 6 5.35 8.42 -2.47
C LEU A 6 6.48 8.14 -1.50
N ARG A 7 6.29 8.45 -0.22
CA ARG A 7 7.30 8.26 0.81
C ARG A 7 7.12 6.95 1.54
N ASN A 8 5.93 6.64 2.00
CA ASN A 8 5.67 5.39 2.70
C ASN A 8 4.20 4.99 2.53
N ILE A 9 3.91 3.74 2.86
CA ILE A 9 2.56 3.21 2.93
C ILE A 9 2.29 2.72 4.34
N ALA A 10 1.06 2.89 4.77
CA ALA A 10 0.51 2.33 5.99
C ALA A 10 -0.82 1.67 5.67
N ALA A 11 -1.16 0.63 6.41
CA ALA A 11 -2.49 0.04 6.39
C ALA A 11 -3.08 0.07 7.80
N ARG A 12 -4.40 0.23 7.90
CA ARG A 12 -5.10 0.35 9.17
C ARG A 12 -6.33 -0.53 9.20
N ASN A 13 -6.59 -1.08 10.38
CA ASN A 13 -7.72 -1.95 10.68
C ASN A 13 -7.88 -3.05 9.62
N ILE A 14 -6.77 -3.73 9.29
CA ILE A 14 -6.78 -4.85 8.36
C ILE A 14 -7.73 -5.93 8.90
N VAL A 15 -8.72 -6.31 8.08
CA VAL A 15 -9.68 -7.36 8.43
C VAL A 15 -9.03 -8.71 8.16
N ASN A 16 -8.88 -9.53 9.20
CA ASN A 16 -8.41 -10.89 9.07
C ASN A 16 -9.57 -11.88 9.05
N ARG A 17 -9.60 -12.77 8.06
CA ARG A 17 -10.58 -13.86 7.95
C ARG A 17 -9.99 -15.26 8.25
N ASN A 18 -8.70 -15.34 8.57
CA ASN A 18 -7.97 -16.61 8.74
C ASN A 18 -7.97 -17.15 10.17
N GLY A 19 -8.85 -16.65 11.05
CA GLY A 19 -8.93 -17.09 12.45
C GLY A 19 -7.81 -16.61 13.38
N HIS A 20 -6.69 -16.12 12.86
CA HIS A 20 -5.65 -15.48 13.69
C HIS A 20 -6.10 -14.11 14.21
N GLN A 21 -5.72 -13.73 15.43
CA GLN A 21 -6.02 -12.41 15.96
C GLN A 21 -5.18 -11.30 15.31
N LEU A 22 -3.93 -11.60 14.95
CA LEU A 22 -2.96 -10.68 14.35
C LEU A 22 -2.27 -11.35 13.17
N LEU A 23 -1.78 -10.56 12.23
CA LEU A 23 -1.14 -11.02 11.00
C LEU A 23 0.29 -10.50 10.86
N ASP A 24 1.10 -11.25 10.14
CA ASP A 24 2.34 -10.76 9.56
C ASP A 24 2.02 -10.24 8.15
N THR A 25 2.43 -9.03 7.82
CA THR A 25 1.97 -8.32 6.62
C THR A 25 3.10 -7.64 5.86
N TYR A 26 3.00 -7.65 4.54
CA TYR A 26 3.85 -6.88 3.63
C TYR A 26 3.01 -6.37 2.47
N PHE A 27 3.53 -5.41 1.71
CA PHE A 27 2.90 -4.97 0.48
C PHE A 27 3.81 -5.12 -0.73
N THR A 28 3.18 -5.18 -1.90
CA THR A 28 3.85 -5.08 -3.19
C THR A 28 3.27 -3.94 -4.00
N LEU A 29 4.11 -3.30 -4.82
CA LEU A 29 3.71 -2.27 -5.77
C LEU A 29 3.88 -2.78 -7.20
N HIS A 30 2.87 -2.47 -8.01
CA HIS A 30 2.80 -2.91 -9.39
C HIS A 30 2.46 -1.72 -10.28
N LEU A 31 3.15 -1.58 -11.41
CA LEU A 31 2.63 -0.73 -12.47
C LEU A 31 1.37 -1.38 -13.06
N CYS A 32 0.48 -0.55 -13.59
CA CYS A 32 -0.72 -1.03 -14.28
C CYS A 32 -1.12 -0.07 -15.40
N ASN A 33 -1.77 -0.59 -16.43
CA ASN A 33 -2.49 0.20 -17.43
C ASN A 33 -4.00 -0.14 -17.37
N THR A 34 -4.74 0.13 -18.43
CA THR A 34 -6.18 -0.17 -18.56
C THR A 34 -6.47 -1.67 -18.61
N GLU A 35 -5.54 -2.48 -19.13
CA GLU A 35 -5.78 -3.88 -19.46
C GLU A 35 -5.08 -4.86 -18.51
N LYS A 36 -3.99 -4.44 -17.88
CA LYS A 36 -3.09 -5.35 -17.16
C LYS A 36 -2.43 -4.70 -15.95
N VAL A 37 -2.24 -5.52 -14.92
CA VAL A 37 -1.32 -5.28 -13.80
C VAL A 37 -0.03 -6.03 -14.07
N TYR A 38 1.10 -5.33 -14.01
CA TYR A 38 2.43 -5.91 -14.26
C TYR A 38 2.97 -6.61 -13.00
N LYS A 39 4.08 -7.33 -13.15
CA LYS A 39 4.80 -7.91 -12.02
C LYS A 39 5.20 -6.82 -11.01
N GLU A 40 5.29 -7.17 -9.74
CA GLU A 40 5.74 -6.26 -8.69
C GLU A 40 7.12 -5.70 -9.05
N PHE A 41 7.26 -4.38 -8.94
CA PHE A 41 8.55 -3.72 -9.02
C PHE A 41 9.15 -3.46 -7.64
N TYR A 42 8.33 -3.60 -6.58
CA TYR A 42 8.74 -3.42 -5.20
C TYR A 42 7.98 -4.35 -4.27
N ARG A 43 8.67 -4.84 -3.25
CA ARG A 43 8.14 -5.60 -2.12
C ARG A 43 8.71 -5.02 -0.83
N SER A 44 7.84 -4.71 0.14
CA SER A 44 8.27 -4.19 1.44
C SER A 44 8.85 -5.26 2.35
N GLU A 45 9.37 -4.83 3.50
CA GLU A 45 9.58 -5.72 4.64
C GLU A 45 8.25 -6.29 5.18
N VAL A 46 8.37 -7.36 5.96
CA VAL A 46 7.26 -7.95 6.70
C VAL A 46 7.18 -7.30 8.08
N ILE A 47 6.02 -6.75 8.41
CA ILE A 47 5.67 -6.30 9.76
C ILE A 47 4.85 -7.40 10.43
N LYS A 48 5.37 -7.93 11.53
CA LYS A 48 4.77 -9.07 12.24
C LYS A 48 3.73 -8.62 13.25
N ASN A 49 2.76 -9.50 13.52
CA ASN A 49 1.78 -9.35 14.61
C ASN A 49 1.07 -7.99 14.65
N SER A 50 0.60 -7.46 13.52
CA SER A 50 -0.12 -6.19 13.49
C SER A 50 -1.20 -6.15 12.41
N LEU A 51 -2.34 -5.55 12.76
CA LEU A 51 -3.39 -5.16 11.80
C LEU A 51 -3.31 -3.68 11.40
N ASN A 52 -2.30 -2.97 11.90
CA ASN A 52 -2.05 -1.55 11.67
C ASN A 52 -0.59 -1.29 11.24
N PRO A 53 -0.06 -2.00 10.23
CA PRO A 53 1.34 -1.86 9.85
C PRO A 53 1.62 -0.47 9.27
N THR A 54 2.81 0.05 9.58
CA THR A 54 3.42 1.17 8.86
C THR A 54 4.76 0.66 8.38
N TRP A 55 4.91 0.55 7.07
CA TRP A 55 6.15 0.08 6.47
C TRP A 55 7.14 1.23 6.30
N ARG A 56 8.41 0.88 6.12
CA ARG A 56 9.50 1.81 5.90
C ARG A 56 9.26 2.66 4.66
N SER A 57 9.97 3.79 4.64
CA SER A 57 9.95 4.67 3.49
C SER A 57 10.52 3.97 2.25
N LEU A 58 9.88 4.22 1.11
CA LEU A 58 10.34 3.80 -0.20
C LEU A 58 11.62 4.54 -0.56
N ASP A 59 12.62 3.77 -0.92
CA ASP A 59 13.83 4.28 -1.54
C ASP A 59 13.74 4.07 -3.05
N PHE A 60 13.63 5.15 -3.81
CA PHE A 60 13.59 5.07 -5.27
C PHE A 60 14.98 4.84 -5.89
N GLY A 61 16.07 4.96 -5.12
CA GLY A 61 17.42 4.68 -5.58
C GLY A 61 17.69 3.18 -5.79
N ILE A 62 16.89 2.30 -5.19
CA ILE A 62 17.00 0.83 -5.35
C ILE A 62 15.98 0.26 -6.34
N MET A 63 15.20 1.12 -7.01
CA MET A 63 14.17 0.69 -7.96
C MET A 63 14.80 0.32 -9.31
N PRO A 64 14.14 -0.53 -10.12
CA PRO A 64 14.66 -0.88 -11.44
C PRO A 64 14.88 0.36 -12.33
N ASP A 65 16.02 0.43 -13.03
CA ASP A 65 16.44 1.60 -13.83
C ASP A 65 15.40 2.09 -14.85
N ARG A 66 14.55 1.19 -15.36
CA ARG A 66 13.52 1.49 -16.38
C ARG A 66 12.12 1.68 -15.80
N LEU A 67 12.00 1.84 -14.48
CA LEU A 67 10.72 2.07 -13.84
C LEU A 67 10.22 3.50 -14.15
N ASP A 68 9.09 3.61 -14.85
CA ASP A 68 8.44 4.90 -15.04
C ASP A 68 7.80 5.38 -13.72
N THR A 69 8.55 6.19 -12.96
CA THR A 69 8.07 6.80 -11.72
C THR A 69 7.24 8.07 -11.94
N SER A 70 7.02 8.45 -13.20
CA SER A 70 6.13 9.55 -13.57
C SER A 70 4.66 9.13 -13.59
N VAL A 71 4.34 7.86 -13.45
CA VAL A 71 2.94 7.43 -13.37
C VAL A 71 2.23 8.03 -12.14
N SER A 72 0.94 8.32 -12.27
CA SER A 72 0.07 8.68 -11.15
C SER A 72 -0.78 7.50 -10.66
N CYS A 73 -0.81 6.40 -11.43
CA CYS A 73 -1.60 5.22 -11.13
C CYS A 73 -0.73 3.97 -10.97
N PHE A 74 -1.01 3.16 -9.96
CA PHE A 74 -0.35 1.88 -9.68
C PHE A 74 -1.27 1.00 -8.85
N VAL A 75 -0.93 -0.28 -8.71
CA VAL A 75 -1.64 -1.20 -7.81
C VAL A 75 -0.81 -1.47 -6.56
N VAL A 76 -1.46 -1.37 -5.40
CA VAL A 76 -0.94 -1.85 -4.12
C VAL A 76 -1.62 -3.17 -3.80
N LYS A 77 -0.84 -4.18 -3.46
CA LYS A 77 -1.36 -5.42 -2.89
C LYS A 77 -0.83 -5.57 -1.48
N ILE A 78 -1.71 -5.76 -0.50
CA ILE A 78 -1.35 -6.07 0.88
C ILE A 78 -1.58 -7.56 1.08
N TRP A 79 -0.51 -8.22 1.47
CA TRP A 79 -0.47 -9.64 1.77
C TRP A 79 -0.41 -9.81 3.27
N GLY A 80 -1.08 -10.82 3.79
CA GLY A 80 -0.98 -11.17 5.19
C GLY A 80 -1.17 -12.64 5.47
N GLY A 81 -0.57 -13.07 6.56
CA GLY A 81 -0.40 -14.49 6.85
C GLY A 81 0.40 -14.75 8.12
N LYS A 82 0.82 -16.00 8.25
CA LYS A 82 1.65 -16.51 9.35
C LYS A 82 2.61 -17.57 8.83
N GLU A 83 3.77 -17.70 9.48
CA GLU A 83 4.73 -18.78 9.24
C GLU A 83 5.08 -18.94 7.74
N ASP A 84 5.32 -17.81 7.09
CA ASP A 84 5.61 -17.69 5.66
C ASP A 84 4.51 -18.15 4.67
N VAL A 85 3.31 -18.46 5.18
CA VAL A 85 2.11 -18.68 4.39
C VAL A 85 1.30 -17.39 4.31
N TYR A 86 1.35 -16.72 3.15
CA TYR A 86 0.67 -15.45 2.92
C TYR A 86 -0.41 -15.56 1.85
N GLN A 87 -1.49 -14.82 2.05
CA GLN A 87 -2.54 -14.62 1.06
C GLN A 87 -2.79 -13.13 0.80
N LEU A 88 -3.41 -12.83 -0.32
CA LEU A 88 -3.82 -11.49 -0.68
C LEU A 88 -5.00 -11.05 0.20
N LEU A 89 -4.85 -9.95 0.92
CA LEU A 89 -5.91 -9.38 1.77
C LEU A 89 -6.60 -8.20 1.10
N ILE A 90 -5.81 -7.32 0.50
CA ILE A 90 -6.30 -6.10 -0.14
C ILE A 90 -5.55 -5.94 -1.46
N GLU A 91 -6.30 -5.74 -2.55
CA GLU A 91 -5.76 -5.28 -3.82
C GLU A 91 -6.42 -3.96 -4.17
N TRP A 92 -5.60 -2.94 -4.44
CA TRP A 92 -6.09 -1.59 -4.64
C TRP A 92 -5.42 -0.92 -5.82
N LYS A 93 -6.21 -0.50 -6.82
CA LYS A 93 -5.73 0.39 -7.89
C LYS A 93 -5.79 1.84 -7.41
N VAL A 94 -4.62 2.41 -7.15
CA VAL A 94 -4.48 3.78 -6.63
C VAL A 94 -4.32 4.74 -7.79
N CYS A 95 -5.05 5.84 -7.77
CA CYS A 95 -4.73 7.05 -8.52
C CYS A 95 -4.32 8.14 -7.53
N LEU A 96 -3.07 8.59 -7.57
CA LEU A 96 -2.53 9.58 -6.61
C LEU A 96 -3.25 10.92 -6.65
N ASP A 97 -3.88 11.25 -7.77
CA ASP A 97 -4.65 12.49 -7.95
C ASP A 97 -6.04 12.42 -7.28
N GLY A 98 -6.56 11.21 -7.05
CA GLY A 98 -7.84 10.98 -6.38
C GLY A 98 -7.75 10.76 -4.86
N LEU A 99 -6.55 10.90 -4.28
CA LEU A 99 -6.37 10.67 -2.85
C LEU A 99 -6.90 11.83 -2.00
N LYS A 100 -7.56 11.49 -0.89
CA LYS A 100 -8.10 12.48 0.06
C LYS A 100 -7.08 12.81 1.15
N TYR A 101 -6.85 14.10 1.41
CA TYR A 101 -5.97 14.52 2.50
C TYR A 101 -6.54 14.13 3.87
N LEU A 102 -5.71 13.51 4.71
CA LEU A 102 -6.06 13.11 6.07
C LEU A 102 -5.40 13.99 7.13
N GLY A 103 -4.28 14.66 6.80
CA GLY A 103 -3.55 15.53 7.72
C GLY A 103 -2.04 15.24 7.77
N GLN A 104 -1.35 15.89 8.72
CA GLN A 104 0.09 15.68 8.99
C GLN A 104 0.38 14.41 9.80
N GLN A 105 -0.65 13.80 10.38
CA GLN A 105 -0.54 12.58 11.19
C GLN A 105 -1.58 11.56 10.72
N ILE A 106 -1.23 10.29 10.87
CA ILE A 106 -2.11 9.18 10.50
C ILE A 106 -3.25 9.06 11.51
N HIS A 107 -4.47 9.25 11.03
CA HIS A 107 -5.70 8.99 11.78
C HIS A 107 -6.52 7.93 11.05
N ALA A 108 -6.58 6.72 11.60
CA ALA A 108 -7.37 5.63 11.04
C ALA A 108 -8.81 5.72 11.49
N ARG A 109 -9.76 5.46 10.58
CA ARG A 109 -11.20 5.42 10.93
C ARG A 109 -11.92 4.23 10.34
N ASN A 110 -11.45 3.70 9.22
CA ASN A 110 -12.15 2.66 8.47
C ASN A 110 -11.39 1.33 8.50
N GLN A 111 -12.09 0.25 8.18
CA GLN A 111 -11.49 -1.07 7.94
C GLN A 111 -10.74 -1.08 6.60
N ASN A 112 -9.65 -1.85 6.52
CA ASN A 112 -8.83 -2.00 5.31
C ASN A 112 -8.39 -0.66 4.69
N GLU A 113 -8.08 0.32 5.54
CA GLU A 113 -7.72 1.66 5.08
C GLU A 113 -6.24 1.69 4.67
N ILE A 114 -5.97 2.03 3.40
CA ILE A 114 -4.61 2.24 2.90
C ILE A 114 -4.28 3.73 2.91
N ILE A 115 -3.17 4.06 3.56
CA ILE A 115 -2.71 5.42 3.78
C ILE A 115 -1.36 5.61 3.09
N PHE A 116 -1.27 6.66 2.30
CA PHE A 116 -0.11 7.05 1.51
C PHE A 116 0.54 8.28 2.13
N GLY A 117 1.78 8.14 2.59
CA GLY A 117 2.60 9.28 2.97
C GLY A 117 3.22 9.91 1.73
N LEU A 118 2.95 11.20 1.53
CA LEU A 118 3.55 12.03 0.48
C LEU A 118 4.37 13.16 1.14
N ASN A 119 5.06 13.95 0.33
CA ASN A 119 5.93 15.05 0.81
C ASN A 119 5.22 16.03 1.77
N ASP A 120 3.92 16.23 1.61
CA ASP A 120 3.12 17.24 2.29
C ASP A 120 2.14 16.67 3.34
N GLY A 121 2.16 15.36 3.57
CA GLY A 121 1.39 14.69 4.62
C GLY A 121 0.77 13.37 4.19
N TYR A 122 -0.25 12.94 4.92
CA TYR A 122 -0.90 11.64 4.73
C TYR A 122 -2.22 11.75 3.98
N TYR A 123 -2.44 10.77 3.12
CA TYR A 123 -3.60 10.70 2.25
C TYR A 123 -4.22 9.31 2.27
N GLY A 124 -5.55 9.24 2.26
CA GLY A 124 -6.30 8.00 2.15
C GLY A 124 -6.83 7.83 0.73
N ALA A 125 -6.85 6.59 0.25
CA ALA A 125 -7.64 6.26 -0.94
C ALA A 125 -9.13 6.19 -0.55
N PRO A 126 -10.04 6.84 -1.30
CA PRO A 126 -11.47 6.70 -1.06
C PRO A 126 -11.91 5.26 -1.28
N PHE A 127 -12.73 4.71 -0.38
CA PHE A 127 -13.20 3.32 -0.47
C PHE A 127 -14.17 3.15 -1.66
N GLU A 128 -13.68 2.74 -2.84
CA GLU A 128 -14.51 2.15 -3.89
C GLU A 128 -15.11 0.84 -3.38
N HIS A 129 -16.39 0.89 -2.99
CA HIS A 129 -17.22 -0.30 -2.97
C HIS A 129 -17.31 -0.84 -4.40
N LYS A 130 -16.68 -1.99 -4.66
CA LYS A 130 -17.03 -2.87 -5.78
C LYS A 130 -17.49 -4.21 -5.23
#